data_AF-A0A969DPD7-F1
#
_entry.id   AF-A0A969DPD7-F1
#
_cell.length_a   1.000
_cell.length_b   1.000
_cell.length_c   1.000
_cell.angle_alpha   90.00
_cell.angle_beta   90.00
_cell.angle_gamma   90.00
#
_symmetry.space_group_name_H-M   'P 1'
#
loop_
_entity.id
_entity.type
_entity.pdbx_description
1 polymer ?
#
loop_
_entity_poly.entity_id
_entity_poly.type
_entity_poly.pdbx_seq_one_letter_code
_entity_poly.pdbx_strand_id
1 'polypeptide(L)'
;MDRVRPGGLMAFVTSTGTMQSKSGKSFRAWLAERANLVGAMRLPGNAFKEVAGTEVTTDLIILQKLGSEVESQDHNWIDLADTEIQDADGNVLQTNEYYARYPEMMLGDLADDKIYPGRLALISDGRTIEEAMQTAFQSLPSNIYRRQFHLEAPNDADQIRVKLPPDVSVKDFGYVAQGELLWQRQGDWLYPANLKGKTTERVIGMLAVRDAVQQVFDVQLRGGTDAELQQAQSILNQSYDAFIQQHGNLTASANIRAFQEDPDAQLLIALEQINEETNVIEKADVFSSGRCGHEP
;
A
#
# COMPACT_ATOMS: atom_id res chain seq x y z
N MET A 1 -17.29 9.97 -0.72
CA MET A 1 -16.49 10.83 -1.63
C MET A 1 -16.01 12.11 -0.95
N ASP A 2 -16.84 12.76 -0.15
CA ASP A 2 -16.51 14.04 0.50
C ASP A 2 -15.34 13.97 1.49
N ARG A 3 -15.12 12.80 2.09
CA ARG A 3 -14.00 12.52 3.01
C ARG A 3 -12.69 12.16 2.30
N VAL A 4 -12.70 12.04 0.97
CA VAL A 4 -11.50 11.73 0.18
C VAL A 4 -10.97 13.00 -0.42
N ARG A 5 -9.65 13.21 -0.32
CA ARG A 5 -8.99 14.39 -0.89
C ARG A 5 -8.94 14.30 -2.42
N PRO A 6 -8.80 15.45 -3.13
CA PRO A 6 -8.48 15.45 -4.55
C PRO A 6 -7.28 14.54 -4.88
N GLY A 7 -7.37 13.74 -5.93
CA GLY A 7 -6.38 12.73 -6.33
C GLY A 7 -6.32 11.46 -5.47
N GLY A 8 -7.09 11.41 -4.37
CA GLY A 8 -7.19 10.22 -3.52
C GLY A 8 -7.99 9.09 -4.17
N LEU A 9 -7.70 7.86 -3.74
CA LEU A 9 -8.39 6.65 -4.19
C LEU A 9 -9.56 6.28 -3.27
N MET A 10 -10.60 5.72 -3.85
CA MET A 10 -11.73 5.07 -3.17
C MET A 10 -11.89 3.67 -3.74
N ALA A 11 -12.01 2.67 -2.88
CA ALA A 11 -12.34 1.31 -3.27
C ALA A 11 -13.54 0.83 -2.43
N PHE A 12 -14.53 0.24 -3.06
CA PHE A 12 -15.70 -0.31 -2.36
C PHE A 12 -16.31 -1.49 -3.13
N VAL A 13 -16.87 -2.43 -2.38
CA VAL A 13 -17.64 -3.55 -2.91
C VAL A 13 -19.11 -3.18 -2.90
N THR A 14 -19.80 -3.42 -4.00
CA THR A 14 -21.23 -3.10 -4.19
C THR A 14 -21.92 -4.16 -5.04
N SER A 15 -23.26 -4.17 -5.03
CA SER A 15 -24.02 -5.00 -5.97
C SER A 15 -23.75 -4.59 -7.42
N THR A 16 -23.95 -5.51 -8.37
CA THR A 16 -23.81 -5.24 -9.82
C THR A 16 -24.67 -4.08 -10.33
N GLY A 17 -25.73 -3.71 -9.60
CA GLY A 17 -26.63 -2.62 -9.96
C GLY A 17 -25.93 -1.27 -10.14
N THR A 18 -24.82 -1.01 -9.45
CA THR A 18 -24.06 0.24 -9.59
C THR A 18 -23.55 0.42 -11.03
N MET A 19 -22.93 -0.62 -11.58
CA MET A 19 -22.37 -0.58 -12.94
C MET A 19 -23.41 -0.93 -14.00
N GLN A 20 -24.35 -1.83 -13.70
CA GLN A 20 -25.17 -2.49 -14.71
C GLN A 20 -26.64 -2.06 -14.74
N SER A 21 -27.14 -1.34 -13.72
CA SER A 21 -28.53 -0.89 -13.76
C SER A 21 -28.75 0.15 -14.85
N LYS A 22 -29.80 -0.04 -15.68
CA LYS A 22 -30.25 0.96 -16.66
C LYS A 22 -30.65 2.27 -15.97
N SER A 23 -31.36 2.19 -14.83
CA SER A 23 -31.72 3.37 -14.03
C SER A 23 -30.52 3.99 -13.29
N GLY A 24 -29.38 3.29 -13.22
CA GLY A 24 -28.15 3.77 -12.60
C GLY A 24 -27.33 4.74 -13.44
N LYS A 25 -27.73 5.05 -14.69
CA LYS A 25 -26.96 5.92 -15.60
C LYS A 25 -26.69 7.31 -15.00
N SER A 26 -27.69 7.93 -14.37
CA SER A 26 -27.53 9.24 -13.73
C SER A 26 -26.53 9.21 -12.57
N PHE A 27 -26.52 8.11 -11.80
CA PHE A 27 -25.56 7.92 -10.71
C PHE A 27 -24.14 7.70 -11.24
N ARG A 28 -23.96 6.91 -12.30
CA ARG A 28 -22.65 6.73 -12.95
C ARG A 28 -22.13 8.04 -13.54
N ALA A 29 -22.99 8.82 -14.21
CA ALA A 29 -22.63 10.15 -14.70
C ALA A 29 -22.21 11.09 -13.55
N TRP A 30 -22.97 11.10 -12.44
CA TRP A 30 -22.64 11.89 -11.26
C TRP A 30 -21.27 11.52 -10.66
N LEU A 31 -20.93 10.23 -10.64
CA LEU A 31 -19.61 9.75 -10.21
C LEU A 31 -18.52 10.17 -11.20
N ALA A 32 -18.73 9.99 -12.50
CA ALA A 32 -17.78 10.31 -13.57
C ALA A 32 -17.42 11.81 -13.62
N GLU A 33 -18.36 12.70 -13.26
CA GLU A 33 -18.10 14.13 -13.08
C GLU A 33 -17.13 14.46 -11.93
N ARG A 34 -16.91 13.51 -10.99
CA ARG A 34 -16.19 13.76 -9.74
C ARG A 34 -14.99 12.84 -9.52
N ALA A 35 -14.91 11.74 -10.26
CA ALA A 35 -13.82 10.79 -10.21
C ALA A 35 -13.61 10.08 -11.54
N ASN A 36 -12.35 9.74 -11.80
CA ASN A 36 -11.99 8.78 -12.84
C ASN A 36 -12.22 7.35 -12.33
N LEU A 37 -12.76 6.49 -13.19
CA LEU A 37 -12.77 5.05 -12.94
C LEU A 37 -11.36 4.51 -13.16
N VAL A 38 -10.71 4.10 -12.07
CA VAL A 38 -9.38 3.45 -12.13
C VAL A 38 -9.52 2.02 -12.63
N GLY A 39 -10.55 1.35 -12.14
CA GLY A 39 -10.94 0.02 -12.57
C GLY A 39 -12.11 -0.50 -11.76
N ALA A 40 -12.78 -1.51 -12.29
CA ALA A 40 -13.80 -2.27 -11.58
C ALA A 40 -13.57 -3.76 -11.84
N MET A 41 -13.86 -4.62 -10.87
CA MET A 41 -13.76 -6.07 -10.99
C MET A 41 -15.10 -6.69 -10.63
N ARG A 42 -15.61 -7.60 -11.46
CA ARG A 42 -16.84 -8.33 -11.16
C ARG A 42 -16.51 -9.70 -10.58
N LEU A 43 -17.04 -9.98 -9.39
CA LEU A 43 -16.81 -11.19 -8.63
C LEU A 43 -17.96 -12.19 -8.86
N PRO A 44 -17.64 -13.49 -9.05
CA PRO A 44 -18.65 -14.51 -9.26
C PRO A 44 -19.47 -14.73 -7.99
N GLY A 45 -20.71 -15.22 -8.15
CA GLY A 45 -21.67 -15.29 -7.04
C GLY A 45 -21.19 -16.09 -5.83
N ASN A 46 -20.32 -17.08 -6.03
CA ASN A 46 -19.75 -17.91 -4.98
C ASN A 46 -18.57 -17.27 -4.20
N ALA A 47 -18.09 -16.08 -4.62
CA ALA A 47 -16.88 -15.46 -4.04
C ALA A 47 -16.97 -15.21 -2.53
N PHE A 48 -18.19 -15.00 -2.00
CA PHE A 48 -18.42 -14.75 -0.57
C PHE A 48 -19.20 -15.88 0.12
N LYS A 49 -19.35 -17.04 -0.52
CA LYS A 49 -20.14 -18.15 0.01
C LYS A 49 -19.55 -18.72 1.30
N GLU A 50 -18.23 -18.90 1.34
CA GLU A 50 -17.54 -19.49 2.50
C GLU A 50 -17.41 -18.52 3.68
N VAL A 51 -17.34 -17.22 3.42
CA VAL A 51 -17.08 -16.19 4.44
C VAL A 51 -18.36 -15.51 4.93
N ALA A 52 -19.31 -15.23 4.04
CA ALA A 52 -20.51 -14.44 4.33
C ALA A 52 -21.82 -15.21 4.10
N GLY A 53 -21.77 -16.46 3.61
CA GLY A 53 -22.95 -17.30 3.41
C GLY A 53 -23.94 -16.78 2.36
N THR A 54 -23.50 -15.88 1.47
CA THR A 54 -24.34 -15.29 0.42
C THR A 54 -23.81 -15.64 -0.96
N GLU A 55 -24.72 -15.89 -1.89
CA GLU A 55 -24.41 -16.17 -3.30
C GLU A 55 -24.86 -15.00 -4.17
N VAL A 56 -24.09 -13.90 -4.15
CA VAL A 56 -24.44 -12.67 -4.85
C VAL A 56 -23.25 -12.20 -5.68
N THR A 57 -23.47 -12.00 -6.98
CA THR A 57 -22.50 -11.35 -7.86
C THR A 57 -22.33 -9.89 -7.42
N THR A 58 -21.09 -9.46 -7.24
CA THR A 58 -20.75 -8.12 -6.73
C THR A 58 -19.62 -7.51 -7.54
N ASP A 59 -19.52 -6.18 -7.49
CA ASP A 59 -18.48 -5.41 -8.15
C ASP A 59 -17.58 -4.77 -7.09
N LEU A 60 -16.26 -4.91 -7.21
CA LEU A 60 -15.26 -4.08 -6.54
C LEU A 60 -14.95 -2.91 -7.47
N ILE A 61 -15.23 -1.68 -7.06
CA ILE A 61 -15.04 -0.48 -7.88
C ILE A 61 -13.96 0.39 -7.24
N ILE A 62 -12.99 0.83 -8.05
CA ILE A 62 -11.89 1.70 -7.66
C ILE A 62 -12.00 3.02 -8.44
N LEU A 63 -12.11 4.13 -7.71
CA LEU A 63 -12.25 5.48 -8.26
C LEU A 63 -11.12 6.37 -7.77
N GLN A 64 -10.66 7.29 -8.61
CA GLN A 64 -9.74 8.37 -8.24
C GLN A 64 -10.47 9.71 -8.27
N LYS A 65 -10.57 10.39 -7.14
CA LYS A 65 -11.26 11.69 -7.04
C LYS A 65 -10.55 12.74 -7.89
N LEU A 66 -11.31 13.48 -8.70
CA LEU A 66 -10.79 14.60 -9.49
C LEU A 66 -10.26 15.72 -8.60
N GLY A 67 -9.37 16.53 -9.16
CA GLY A 67 -8.66 17.55 -8.41
C GLY A 67 -7.85 18.49 -9.28
N SER A 68 -7.18 19.45 -8.65
CA SER A 68 -6.28 20.38 -9.34
C SER A 68 -5.14 19.70 -10.10
N GLU A 69 -4.77 18.47 -9.73
CA GLU A 69 -3.71 17.69 -10.38
C GLU A 69 -4.22 16.44 -11.12
N VAL A 70 -5.52 16.15 -11.06
CA VAL A 70 -6.12 14.96 -11.70
C VAL A 70 -7.25 15.41 -12.59
N GLU A 71 -6.96 15.43 -13.89
CA GLU A 71 -7.92 15.77 -14.93
C GLU A 71 -8.93 14.65 -15.17
N SER A 72 -10.12 15.02 -15.63
CA SER A 72 -11.14 14.06 -16.02
C SER A 72 -10.69 13.29 -17.24
N GLN A 73 -10.81 11.96 -17.18
CA GLN A 73 -10.61 11.06 -18.31
C GLN A 73 -11.93 10.78 -19.02
N ASP A 74 -11.87 10.06 -20.16
CA ASP A 74 -13.05 9.64 -20.91
C ASP A 74 -13.98 8.78 -20.04
N HIS A 75 -15.27 9.10 -20.08
CA HIS A 75 -16.30 8.44 -19.29
C HIS A 75 -16.82 7.15 -19.94
N ASN A 76 -15.92 6.29 -20.42
CA ASN A 76 -16.19 5.00 -21.06
C ASN A 76 -16.64 3.92 -20.05
N TRP A 77 -17.59 4.26 -19.17
CA TRP A 77 -18.22 3.37 -18.20
C TRP A 77 -19.62 3.86 -17.75
N ILE A 78 -20.14 4.96 -18.31
CA ILE A 78 -21.46 5.49 -17.95
C ILE A 78 -22.57 4.65 -18.63
N ASP A 79 -22.30 4.20 -19.85
CA ASP A 79 -23.28 3.53 -20.68
C ASP A 79 -23.21 2.01 -20.58
N LEU A 80 -24.23 1.36 -21.13
CA LEU A 80 -24.30 -0.09 -21.25
C LEU A 80 -24.05 -0.48 -22.70
N ALA A 81 -23.42 -1.64 -22.88
CA ALA A 81 -23.20 -2.29 -24.15
C ALA A 81 -23.99 -3.60 -24.21
N ASP A 82 -24.44 -3.95 -25.40
CA ASP A 82 -25.08 -5.23 -25.67
C ASP A 82 -24.08 -6.37 -25.52
N THR A 83 -24.53 -7.50 -24.97
CA THR A 83 -23.75 -8.74 -24.89
C THR A 83 -24.22 -9.73 -25.95
N GLU A 84 -23.49 -10.83 -26.11
CA GLU A 84 -23.94 -11.95 -26.95
C GLU A 84 -25.00 -12.84 -26.27
N ILE A 85 -25.30 -12.57 -24.99
CA ILE A 85 -26.20 -13.37 -24.17
C ILE A 85 -27.62 -12.83 -24.32
N GLN A 86 -28.57 -13.73 -24.52
CA GLN A 86 -29.99 -13.43 -24.56
C GLN A 86 -30.69 -14.07 -23.36
N ASP A 87 -31.73 -13.41 -22.86
CA ASP A 87 -32.64 -14.03 -21.89
C ASP A 87 -33.55 -15.08 -22.57
N ALA A 88 -34.36 -15.75 -21.76
CA ALA A 88 -35.31 -16.76 -22.22
C ALA A 88 -36.33 -16.24 -23.26
N ASP A 89 -36.58 -14.93 -23.30
CA ASP A 89 -37.51 -14.27 -24.23
C ASP A 89 -36.80 -13.78 -25.51
N GLY A 90 -35.48 -14.02 -25.63
CA GLY A 90 -34.66 -13.63 -26.79
C GLY A 90 -34.19 -12.17 -26.74
N ASN A 91 -34.36 -11.47 -25.62
CA ASN A 91 -33.85 -10.10 -25.48
C ASN A 91 -32.36 -10.14 -25.17
N VAL A 92 -31.60 -9.30 -25.86
CA VAL A 92 -30.17 -9.14 -25.60
C VAL A 92 -29.95 -8.51 -24.22
N LEU A 93 -29.18 -9.20 -23.40
CA LEU A 93 -28.75 -8.71 -22.09
C LEU A 93 -27.60 -7.72 -22.26
N GLN A 94 -27.57 -6.70 -21.40
CA GLN A 94 -26.58 -5.62 -21.48
C GLN A 94 -25.63 -5.64 -20.29
N THR A 95 -24.36 -5.36 -20.54
CA THR A 95 -23.32 -5.15 -19.52
C THR A 95 -22.82 -3.71 -19.54
N ASN A 96 -22.11 -3.29 -18.50
CA ASN A 96 -21.48 -1.97 -18.51
C ASN A 96 -20.39 -1.93 -19.60
N GLU A 97 -20.29 -0.82 -20.33
CA GLU A 97 -19.31 -0.68 -21.41
C GLU A 97 -17.84 -0.87 -20.96
N TYR A 98 -17.53 -0.59 -19.68
CA TYR A 98 -16.23 -0.90 -19.10
C TYR A 98 -15.95 -2.40 -19.14
N TYR A 99 -16.89 -3.24 -18.70
CA TYR A 99 -16.71 -4.69 -18.70
C TYR A 99 -16.75 -5.28 -20.10
N ALA A 100 -17.48 -4.68 -21.03
CA ALA A 100 -17.43 -5.06 -22.44
C ALA A 100 -16.04 -4.78 -23.06
N ARG A 101 -15.38 -3.71 -22.62
CA ARG A 101 -14.04 -3.33 -23.09
C ARG A 101 -12.91 -4.13 -22.41
N TYR A 102 -13.09 -4.45 -21.13
CA TYR A 102 -12.11 -5.14 -20.29
C TYR A 102 -12.71 -6.45 -19.74
N PRO A 103 -12.95 -7.47 -20.59
CA PRO A 103 -13.55 -8.72 -20.16
C PRO A 103 -12.72 -9.47 -19.11
N GLU A 104 -11.40 -9.27 -19.07
CA GLU A 104 -10.50 -9.82 -18.05
C GLU A 104 -10.79 -9.32 -16.62
N MET A 105 -11.55 -8.22 -16.50
CA MET A 105 -12.01 -7.68 -15.23
C MET A 105 -13.27 -8.36 -14.70
N MET A 106 -13.82 -9.33 -15.45
CA MET A 106 -14.84 -10.25 -14.96
C MET A 106 -14.15 -11.55 -14.53
N LEU A 107 -14.23 -11.86 -13.24
CA LEU A 107 -13.49 -12.97 -12.63
C LEU A 107 -14.31 -14.26 -12.74
N GLY A 108 -14.76 -14.56 -13.96
CA GLY A 108 -15.69 -15.63 -14.28
C GLY A 108 -16.37 -15.39 -15.63
N ASP A 109 -17.32 -16.26 -15.97
CA ASP A 109 -18.06 -16.22 -17.22
C ASP A 109 -19.43 -15.57 -17.05
N LEU A 110 -19.76 -14.63 -17.92
CA LEU A 110 -21.11 -14.06 -17.97
C LEU A 110 -22.12 -15.11 -18.44
N ALA A 111 -23.26 -15.15 -17.77
CA ALA A 111 -24.38 -16.00 -18.13
C ALA A 111 -25.71 -15.32 -17.83
N ASP A 112 -26.78 -15.81 -18.47
CA ASP A 112 -28.15 -15.45 -18.08
C ASP A 112 -28.43 -15.93 -16.64
N ASP A 113 -28.93 -15.01 -15.82
CA ASP A 113 -29.30 -15.29 -14.43
C ASP A 113 -30.63 -16.05 -14.39
N LYS A 114 -30.53 -17.38 -14.23
CA LYS A 114 -31.68 -18.27 -14.15
C LYS A 114 -32.56 -18.04 -12.92
N ILE A 115 -32.06 -17.36 -11.89
CA ILE A 115 -32.80 -17.06 -10.65
C ILE A 115 -33.55 -15.74 -10.81
N TYR A 116 -32.93 -14.76 -11.45
CA TYR A 116 -33.50 -13.44 -11.69
C TYR A 116 -33.55 -13.12 -13.20
N PRO A 117 -34.63 -13.52 -13.90
CA PRO A 117 -34.77 -13.33 -15.34
C PRO A 117 -34.51 -11.89 -15.80
N GLY A 118 -33.85 -11.75 -16.94
CA GLY A 118 -33.49 -10.45 -17.51
C GLY A 118 -32.25 -9.81 -16.87
N ARG A 119 -31.46 -10.59 -16.10
CA ARG A 119 -30.19 -10.14 -15.50
C ARG A 119 -29.04 -11.04 -15.93
N LEU A 120 -27.83 -10.50 -15.84
CA LEU A 120 -26.61 -11.26 -16.00
C LEU A 120 -26.11 -11.73 -14.63
N ALA A 121 -25.73 -12.99 -14.57
CA ALA A 121 -24.93 -13.56 -13.50
C ALA A 121 -23.47 -13.70 -13.94
N LEU A 122 -22.57 -13.82 -12.97
CA LEU A 122 -21.20 -14.24 -13.24
C LEU A 122 -20.93 -15.59 -12.56
N ILE A 123 -20.66 -16.60 -13.39
CA ILE A 123 -20.38 -17.97 -12.97
C ILE A 123 -18.87 -18.14 -12.82
N SER A 124 -18.43 -18.88 -11.81
CA SER A 124 -17.00 -19.22 -11.65
C SER A 124 -16.48 -19.97 -12.88
N ASP A 125 -15.35 -19.53 -13.41
CA ASP A 125 -14.63 -20.16 -14.53
C ASP A 125 -13.62 -21.22 -14.08
N GLY A 126 -13.59 -21.54 -12.78
CA GLY A 126 -12.72 -22.53 -12.17
C GLY A 126 -11.44 -21.97 -11.55
N ARG A 127 -11.11 -20.69 -11.78
CA ARG A 127 -10.01 -20.01 -11.06
C ARG A 127 -10.37 -19.76 -9.60
N THR A 128 -9.36 -19.71 -8.73
CA THR A 128 -9.57 -19.17 -7.39
C THR A 128 -9.76 -17.65 -7.46
N ILE A 129 -10.49 -17.08 -6.50
CA ILE A 129 -10.69 -15.62 -6.43
C ILE A 129 -9.36 -14.90 -6.28
N GLU A 130 -8.42 -15.46 -5.52
CA GLU A 130 -7.08 -14.89 -5.32
C GLU A 130 -6.32 -14.77 -6.65
N GLU A 131 -6.22 -15.86 -7.42
CA GLU A 131 -5.54 -15.87 -8.73
C GLU A 131 -6.20 -14.88 -9.72
N ALA A 132 -7.54 -14.87 -9.75
CA ALA A 132 -8.30 -14.01 -10.64
C ALA A 132 -8.13 -12.52 -10.27
N MET A 133 -8.16 -12.18 -8.98
CA MET A 133 -7.91 -10.81 -8.50
C MET A 133 -6.47 -10.37 -8.76
N GLN A 134 -5.49 -11.24 -8.54
CA GLN A 134 -4.08 -10.91 -8.76
C GLN A 134 -3.82 -10.55 -10.24
N THR A 135 -4.43 -11.31 -11.16
CA THR A 135 -4.37 -11.03 -12.60
C THR A 135 -5.07 -9.71 -12.96
N ALA A 136 -6.26 -9.46 -12.40
CA ALA A 136 -7.01 -8.23 -12.66
C ALA A 136 -6.25 -6.99 -12.15
N PHE A 137 -5.62 -7.05 -10.96
CA PHE A 137 -4.82 -5.94 -10.43
C PHE A 137 -3.59 -5.61 -11.28
N GLN A 138 -2.97 -6.59 -11.92
CA GLN A 138 -1.84 -6.35 -12.83
C GLN A 138 -2.22 -5.56 -14.08
N SER A 139 -3.50 -5.61 -14.47
CA SER A 139 -4.02 -4.89 -15.64
C SER A 139 -4.46 -3.46 -15.31
N LEU A 140 -4.52 -3.10 -14.02
CA LEU A 140 -4.84 -1.74 -13.59
C LEU A 140 -3.66 -0.78 -13.77
N PRO A 141 -3.92 0.52 -13.98
CA PRO A 141 -2.86 1.50 -14.11
C PRO A 141 -2.05 1.63 -12.82
N SER A 142 -0.73 1.64 -12.95
CA SER A 142 0.21 1.80 -11.83
C SER A 142 0.60 3.26 -11.62
N ASN A 143 1.13 3.59 -10.44
CA ASN A 143 1.64 4.94 -10.09
C ASN A 143 0.63 6.10 -10.20
N ILE A 144 -0.66 5.80 -10.19
CA ILE A 144 -1.73 6.81 -10.27
C ILE A 144 -1.94 7.58 -8.96
N TYR A 145 -1.56 6.98 -7.83
CA TYR A 145 -1.68 7.62 -6.52
C TYR A 145 -0.38 8.33 -6.17
N ARG A 146 -0.44 9.65 -6.08
CA ARG A 146 0.64 10.45 -5.50
C ARG A 146 0.38 10.67 -4.03
N ARG A 147 1.27 10.15 -3.19
CA ARG A 147 1.30 10.48 -1.75
C ARG A 147 1.70 11.95 -1.61
N GLN A 148 0.72 12.84 -1.60
CA GLN A 148 0.95 14.23 -1.21
C GLN A 148 1.08 14.29 0.32
N PHE A 149 2.19 14.82 0.81
CA PHE A 149 2.28 15.33 2.18
C PHE A 149 1.47 16.63 2.20
N HIS A 150 0.38 16.66 2.94
CA HIS A 150 -0.39 17.89 3.07
C HIS A 150 0.42 18.83 3.96
N LEU A 151 1.11 19.78 3.34
CA LEU A 151 1.57 20.98 4.02
C LEU A 151 0.31 21.81 4.27
N GLU A 152 -0.30 21.68 5.44
CA GLU A 152 -1.29 22.68 5.86
C GLU A 152 -0.57 24.03 5.89
N ALA A 153 -1.13 25.02 5.18
CA ALA A 153 -0.62 26.38 5.24
C ALA A 153 -0.62 26.84 6.72
N PRO A 154 0.43 27.55 7.17
CA PRO A 154 0.66 27.77 8.59
C PRO A 154 -0.49 28.57 9.21
N ASN A 155 -1.15 28.02 10.21
CA ASN A 155 -1.92 28.82 11.17
C ASN A 155 -1.00 29.18 12.34
N ASP A 156 -0.51 30.42 12.34
CA ASP A 156 -0.13 31.31 13.46
C ASP A 156 0.69 30.78 14.66
N ALA A 157 1.44 29.68 14.54
CA ALA A 157 2.48 29.30 15.53
C ALA A 157 3.62 28.46 14.93
N ASP A 158 4.47 29.09 14.11
CA ASP A 158 5.92 28.86 13.89
C ASP A 158 6.54 27.44 13.82
N GLN A 159 5.80 26.36 13.59
CA GLN A 159 6.39 25.08 13.20
C GLN A 159 5.61 24.43 12.06
N ILE A 160 6.25 24.30 10.90
CA ILE A 160 5.82 23.36 9.86
C ILE A 160 5.65 22.01 10.55
N ARG A 161 4.49 21.36 10.38
CA ARG A 161 4.27 20.01 10.91
C ARG A 161 3.36 19.23 10.00
N VAL A 162 3.53 17.92 9.95
CA VAL A 162 2.75 17.01 9.11
C VAL A 162 1.97 16.07 10.02
N LYS A 163 0.66 15.97 9.85
CA LYS A 163 -0.14 15.00 10.62
C LYS A 163 0.27 13.58 10.22
N LEU A 164 0.65 12.77 11.19
CA LEU A 164 0.99 11.38 10.97
C LEU A 164 -0.31 10.60 10.69
N PRO A 165 -0.40 9.84 9.59
CA PRO A 165 -1.53 8.95 9.36
C PRO A 165 -1.64 7.87 10.45
N PRO A 166 -2.85 7.44 10.83
CA PRO A 166 -3.04 6.43 11.89
C PRO A 166 -2.37 5.07 11.60
N ASP A 167 -2.14 4.77 10.34
CA ASP A 167 -1.58 3.52 9.82
C ASP A 167 -0.04 3.51 9.73
N VAL A 168 0.62 4.64 10.04
CA VAL A 168 2.09 4.72 10.00
C VAL A 168 2.67 4.33 11.35
N SER A 169 3.41 3.22 11.38
CA SER A 169 4.10 2.69 12.57
C SER A 169 5.46 3.34 12.79
N VAL A 170 5.48 4.62 13.18
CA VAL A 170 6.71 5.31 13.64
C VAL A 170 6.58 5.51 15.14
N LYS A 171 7.54 5.07 15.97
CA LYS A 171 7.46 5.27 17.43
C LYS A 171 7.50 6.76 17.79
N ASP A 172 6.90 7.14 18.92
CA ASP A 172 6.98 8.54 19.39
C ASP A 172 8.44 8.94 19.60
N PHE A 173 8.80 10.18 19.24
CA PHE A 173 10.18 10.70 19.13
C PHE A 173 11.05 10.06 18.04
N GLY A 174 10.54 9.09 17.28
CA GLY A 174 11.23 8.47 16.16
C GLY A 174 11.46 9.43 15.00
N TYR A 175 12.66 9.36 14.42
CA TYR A 175 13.01 10.10 13.23
C TYR A 175 12.54 9.39 11.95
N VAL A 176 12.20 10.20 10.94
CA VAL A 176 11.81 9.78 9.59
C VAL A 176 12.47 10.71 8.58
N ALA A 177 13.07 10.15 7.53
CA ALA A 177 13.70 10.93 6.46
C ALA A 177 12.87 10.87 5.16
N GLN A 178 12.85 11.99 4.44
CA GLN A 178 12.35 12.07 3.06
C GLN A 178 13.35 12.88 2.22
N GLY A 179 14.25 12.18 1.53
CA GLY A 179 15.43 12.83 0.94
C GLY A 179 16.34 13.38 2.04
N GLU A 180 16.71 14.66 1.95
CA GLU A 180 17.52 15.35 2.96
C GLU A 180 16.68 15.98 4.09
N LEU A 181 15.35 15.92 4.01
CA LEU A 181 14.46 16.46 5.03
C LEU A 181 14.23 15.41 6.11
N LEU A 182 14.53 15.81 7.35
CA LEU A 182 14.37 14.97 8.53
C LEU A 182 13.22 15.48 9.39
N TRP A 183 12.40 14.55 9.85
CA TRP A 183 11.24 14.80 10.69
C TRP A 183 11.31 13.95 11.95
N GLN A 184 10.73 14.43 13.04
CA GLN A 184 10.60 13.69 14.30
C GLN A 184 9.12 13.62 14.69
N ARG A 185 8.67 12.42 15.08
CA ARG A 185 7.32 12.24 15.60
C ARG A 185 7.19 12.84 17.01
N GLN A 186 6.12 13.60 17.23
CA GLN A 186 5.66 14.01 18.55
C GLN A 186 4.13 13.89 18.59
N GLY A 187 3.63 12.87 19.29
CA GLY A 187 2.21 12.52 19.32
C GLY A 187 1.70 12.09 17.94
N ASP A 188 0.68 12.79 17.42
CA ASP A 188 0.07 12.50 16.11
C ASP A 188 0.69 13.35 14.97
N TRP A 189 1.83 14.01 15.22
CA TRP A 189 2.42 14.97 14.29
C TRP A 189 3.92 14.68 14.07
N LEU A 190 4.39 15.00 12.89
CA LEU A 190 5.79 15.06 12.50
C LEU A 190 6.23 16.52 12.47
N TYR A 191 7.29 16.85 13.20
CA TYR A 191 7.91 18.17 13.20
C TYR A 191 9.28 18.09 12.51
N PRO A 192 9.73 19.12 11.76
CA PRO A 192 11.06 19.18 11.22
C PRO A 192 12.08 19.01 12.34
N ALA A 193 12.99 18.06 12.18
CA ALA A 193 14.07 17.88 13.13
C ALA A 193 15.01 19.08 13.03
N ASN A 194 15.31 19.72 14.16
CA ASN A 194 16.25 20.87 14.21
C ASN A 194 17.72 20.40 14.21
N LEU A 195 18.07 19.58 13.22
CA LEU A 195 19.43 19.08 12.99
C LEU A 195 20.02 19.76 11.76
N LYS A 196 21.35 19.97 11.76
CA LYS A 196 22.04 20.66 10.66
C LYS A 196 23.36 19.98 10.32
N GLY A 197 23.75 20.08 9.05
CA GLY A 197 25.05 19.62 8.54
C GLY A 197 25.32 18.14 8.83
N LYS A 198 26.54 17.85 9.30
CA LYS A 198 27.01 16.47 9.55
C LYS A 198 26.15 15.67 10.53
N THR A 199 25.43 16.32 11.45
CA THR A 199 24.52 15.61 12.36
C THR A 199 23.33 15.05 11.60
N THR A 200 22.78 15.81 10.65
CA THR A 200 21.68 15.36 9.79
C THR A 200 22.11 14.18 8.93
N GLU A 201 23.29 14.26 8.30
CA GLU A 201 23.85 13.17 7.50
C GLU A 201 24.00 11.88 8.34
N ARG A 202 24.54 11.99 9.56
CA ARG A 202 24.66 10.86 10.49
C ARG A 202 23.30 10.25 10.81
N VAL A 203 22.31 11.06 11.16
CA VAL A 203 20.98 10.56 11.51
C VAL A 203 20.32 9.87 10.31
N ILE A 204 20.42 10.42 9.10
CA ILE A 204 19.90 9.77 7.88
C ILE A 204 20.58 8.42 7.64
N GLY A 205 21.91 8.34 7.79
CA GLY A 205 22.64 7.08 7.64
C GLY A 205 22.24 6.05 8.72
N MET A 206 22.07 6.48 9.97
CA MET A 206 21.62 5.61 11.07
C MET A 206 20.18 5.13 10.85
N LEU A 207 19.29 5.96 10.30
CA LEU A 207 17.94 5.55 9.92
C LEU A 207 17.95 4.44 8.88
N ALA A 208 18.82 4.51 7.87
CA ALA A 208 18.94 3.44 6.88
C ALA A 208 19.35 2.11 7.52
N VAL A 209 20.28 2.13 8.48
CA VAL A 209 20.68 0.94 9.25
C VAL A 209 19.52 0.43 10.13
N ARG A 210 18.84 1.33 10.84
CA ARG A 210 17.67 1.01 11.70
C ARG A 210 16.59 0.29 10.91
N ASP A 211 16.20 0.87 9.78
CA ASP A 211 15.10 0.36 8.97
C ASP A 211 15.49 -0.98 8.33
N ALA A 212 16.76 -1.17 7.97
CA ALA A 212 17.26 -2.43 7.45
C ALA A 212 17.29 -3.56 8.49
N VAL A 213 17.68 -3.28 9.75
CA VAL A 213 17.63 -4.32 10.80
C VAL A 213 16.19 -4.67 11.17
N GLN A 214 15.28 -3.70 11.17
CA GLN A 214 13.86 -3.96 11.39
C GLN A 214 13.29 -4.90 10.30
N GLN A 215 13.71 -4.75 9.04
CA GLN A 215 13.33 -5.70 7.98
C GLN A 215 13.82 -7.12 8.26
N VAL A 216 15.03 -7.29 8.81
CA VAL A 216 15.53 -8.62 9.22
C VAL A 216 14.63 -9.21 10.30
N PHE A 217 14.28 -8.44 11.32
CA PHE A 217 13.38 -8.89 12.39
C PHE A 217 11.98 -9.20 11.87
N ASP A 218 11.43 -8.40 10.96
CA ASP A 218 10.11 -8.64 10.38
C ASP A 218 10.08 -9.95 9.58
N VAL A 219 11.12 -10.23 8.79
CA VAL A 219 11.25 -11.51 8.07
C VAL A 219 11.36 -12.68 9.04
N GLN A 220 12.14 -12.55 10.11
CA GLN A 220 12.28 -13.59 11.13
C GLN A 220 10.96 -13.84 11.87
N LEU A 221 10.27 -12.77 12.28
CA LEU A 221 9.04 -12.84 13.08
C LEU A 221 7.89 -13.49 12.29
N ARG A 222 7.78 -13.21 10.99
CA ARG A 222 6.75 -13.82 10.14
C ARG A 222 7.12 -15.20 9.60
N GLY A 223 8.32 -15.71 9.90
CA GLY A 223 8.81 -16.99 9.39
C GLY A 223 9.10 -17.01 7.88
N GLY A 224 9.62 -15.91 7.34
CA GLY A 224 9.96 -15.78 5.91
C GLY A 224 11.02 -16.78 5.43
N THR A 225 11.13 -16.92 4.12
CA THR A 225 12.07 -17.85 3.46
C THR A 225 13.54 -17.47 3.71
N ASP A 226 14.44 -18.44 3.57
CA ASP A 226 15.88 -18.17 3.74
C ASP A 226 16.41 -17.19 2.69
N ALA A 227 15.83 -17.18 1.49
CA ALA A 227 16.15 -16.20 0.45
C ALA A 227 15.74 -14.78 0.85
N GLU A 228 14.54 -14.60 1.43
CA GLU A 228 14.09 -13.30 1.95
C GLU A 228 14.97 -12.84 3.12
N LEU A 229 15.35 -13.75 4.01
CA LEU A 229 16.23 -13.42 5.15
C LEU A 229 17.61 -13.00 4.67
N GLN A 230 18.22 -13.75 3.74
CA GLN A 230 19.50 -13.41 3.14
C GLN A 230 19.45 -12.06 2.41
N GLN A 231 18.34 -11.76 1.72
CA GLN A 231 18.15 -10.47 1.08
C GLN A 231 18.09 -9.33 2.10
N ALA A 232 17.31 -9.48 3.17
CA ALA A 232 17.23 -8.47 4.24
C ALA A 232 18.58 -8.27 4.94
N GLN A 233 19.30 -9.36 5.24
CA GLN A 233 20.65 -9.30 5.80
C GLN A 233 21.66 -8.64 4.85
N SER A 234 21.54 -8.85 3.54
CA SER A 234 22.37 -8.18 2.54
C SER A 234 22.12 -6.67 2.55
N ILE A 235 20.86 -6.23 2.61
CA ILE A 235 20.48 -4.80 2.72
C ILE A 235 21.02 -4.20 4.02
N LEU A 236 20.92 -4.91 5.14
CA LEU A 236 21.48 -4.49 6.43
C LEU A 236 23.01 -4.34 6.35
N ASN A 237 23.71 -5.34 5.80
CA ASN A 237 25.15 -5.28 5.62
C ASN A 237 25.56 -4.08 4.75
N GLN A 238 24.90 -3.88 3.60
CA GLN A 238 25.19 -2.77 2.71
C GLN A 238 24.96 -1.40 3.37
N SER A 239 23.86 -1.26 4.10
CA SER A 239 23.52 -0.01 4.79
C SER A 239 24.51 0.29 5.92
N TYR A 240 24.88 -0.73 6.70
CA TYR A 240 25.88 -0.62 7.74
C TYR A 240 27.26 -0.27 7.18
N ASP A 241 27.74 -0.99 6.17
CA ASP A 241 29.08 -0.77 5.60
C ASP A 241 29.19 0.65 4.99
N ALA A 242 28.13 1.12 4.32
CA ALA A 242 28.04 2.48 3.81
C ALA A 242 28.09 3.53 4.94
N PHE A 243 27.39 3.27 6.06
CA PHE A 243 27.43 4.14 7.23
C PHE A 243 28.84 4.21 7.84
N ILE A 244 29.46 3.05 8.10
CA ILE A 244 30.81 2.97 8.68
C ILE A 244 31.82 3.73 7.82
N GLN A 245 31.76 3.56 6.50
CA GLN A 245 32.66 4.23 5.56
C GLN A 245 32.60 5.76 5.67
N GLN A 246 31.42 6.34 5.92
CA GLN A 246 31.22 7.78 5.97
C GLN A 246 31.34 8.37 7.38
N HIS A 247 30.94 7.61 8.40
CA HIS A 247 30.64 8.13 9.73
C HIS A 247 31.36 7.39 10.86
N GLY A 248 32.00 6.25 10.59
CA GLY A 248 32.59 5.36 11.58
C GLY A 248 31.54 4.56 12.36
N ASN A 249 32.01 3.83 13.38
CA ASN A 249 31.21 2.91 14.21
C ASN A 249 29.94 3.57 14.80
N LEU A 250 28.81 2.86 14.80
CA LEU A 250 27.54 3.26 15.41
C LEU A 250 27.72 3.64 16.89
N THR A 251 28.58 2.92 17.61
CA THR A 251 28.91 3.13 19.02
C THR A 251 29.89 4.30 19.25
N ALA A 252 30.39 4.96 18.21
CA ALA A 252 31.20 6.15 18.37
C ALA A 252 30.37 7.27 19.05
N SER A 253 30.98 8.01 19.98
CA SER A 253 30.26 9.00 20.81
C SER A 253 29.50 10.06 20.00
N ALA A 254 30.00 10.44 18.83
CA ALA A 254 29.33 11.40 17.94
C ALA A 254 28.05 10.81 17.30
N ASN A 255 28.04 9.52 17.00
CA ASN A 255 26.89 8.81 16.42
C ASN A 255 25.82 8.55 17.48
N ILE A 256 26.23 8.04 18.65
CA ILE A 256 25.34 7.89 19.81
C ILE A 256 24.65 9.22 20.13
N ARG A 257 25.41 10.31 20.25
CA ARG A 257 24.85 11.63 20.56
C ARG A 257 23.92 12.16 19.46
N ALA A 258 24.21 11.88 18.19
CA ALA A 258 23.37 12.33 17.07
C ALA A 258 22.00 11.66 17.08
N PHE A 259 21.91 10.40 17.51
CA PHE A 259 20.71 9.57 17.40
C PHE A 259 20.02 9.28 18.75
N GLN A 260 20.53 9.82 19.85
CA GLN A 260 20.07 9.52 21.22
C GLN A 260 18.59 9.77 21.50
N GLU A 261 17.94 10.64 20.73
CA GLU A 261 16.52 10.96 20.90
C GLU A 261 15.60 9.96 20.19
N ASP A 262 16.15 9.14 19.28
CA ASP A 262 15.37 8.10 18.63
C ASP A 262 15.13 6.93 19.60
N PRO A 263 13.90 6.42 19.70
CA PRO A 263 13.58 5.31 20.60
C PRO A 263 14.33 4.01 20.25
N ASP A 264 14.83 3.87 19.02
CA ASP A 264 15.61 2.71 18.58
C ASP A 264 17.13 2.91 18.69
N ALA A 265 17.61 3.97 19.36
CA ALA A 265 19.05 4.20 19.52
C ALA A 265 19.80 3.03 20.17
N GLN A 266 19.19 2.36 21.15
CA GLN A 266 19.80 1.20 21.81
C GLN A 266 19.88 -0.02 20.89
N LEU A 267 18.94 -0.15 19.94
CA LEU A 267 18.99 -1.22 18.95
C LEU A 267 20.23 -1.07 18.05
N LEU A 268 20.54 0.17 17.61
CA LEU A 268 21.71 0.41 16.76
C LEU A 268 23.02 0.16 17.51
N ILE A 269 23.08 0.51 18.80
CA ILE A 269 24.22 0.22 19.65
C ILE A 269 24.45 -1.30 19.74
N ALA A 270 23.37 -2.09 19.87
CA ALA A 270 23.44 -3.54 19.95
C ALA A 270 23.90 -4.24 18.65
N LEU A 271 24.01 -3.52 17.53
CA LEU A 271 24.55 -4.04 16.27
C LEU A 271 26.06 -4.20 16.28
N GLU A 272 26.75 -3.60 17.24
CA GLU A 272 28.19 -3.63 17.40
C GLU A 272 28.56 -4.31 18.71
N GLN A 273 29.36 -5.36 18.63
CA GLN A 273 29.88 -6.08 19.78
C GLN A 273 31.38 -5.83 19.90
N ILE A 274 31.86 -5.57 21.12
CA ILE A 274 33.29 -5.43 21.37
C ILE A 274 33.85 -6.80 21.68
N ASN A 275 34.80 -7.26 20.88
CA ASN A 275 35.58 -8.45 21.19
C ASN A 275 36.50 -8.14 22.38
N GLU A 276 36.26 -8.78 23.54
CA GLU A 276 36.97 -8.49 24.79
C GLU A 276 38.48 -8.75 24.73
N GLU A 277 38.93 -9.66 23.86
CA GLU A 277 40.34 -10.02 23.73
C GLU A 277 41.11 -9.06 22.82
N THR A 278 40.49 -8.65 21.71
CA THR A 278 41.14 -7.84 20.68
C THR A 278 40.78 -6.35 20.77
N ASN A 279 39.75 -6.01 21.56
CA ASN A 279 39.13 -4.69 21.64
C ASN A 279 38.68 -4.15 20.27
N VAL A 280 38.37 -5.06 19.34
CA VAL A 280 37.85 -4.75 17.99
C VAL A 280 36.33 -4.79 18.02
N ILE A 281 35.70 -3.88 17.30
CA ILE A 281 34.24 -3.85 17.13
C ILE A 281 33.87 -4.78 15.97
N GLU A 282 32.99 -5.73 16.25
CA GLU A 282 32.48 -6.74 15.32
C GLU A 282 30.97 -6.57 15.12
N LYS A 283 30.48 -7.02 13.95
CA LYS A 283 29.05 -7.05 13.63
C LYS A 283 28.35 -8.07 14.53
N ALA A 284 27.20 -7.70 15.08
CA ALA A 284 26.37 -8.63 15.86
C ALA A 284 25.81 -9.79 15.01
N ASP A 285 25.32 -10.82 15.69
CA ASP A 285 24.76 -12.03 15.09
C ASP A 285 23.65 -11.76 14.05
N VAL A 286 22.85 -10.70 14.21
CA VAL A 286 21.74 -10.39 13.28
C VAL A 286 22.19 -10.21 11.82
N PHE A 287 23.47 -9.88 11.58
CA PHE A 287 24.03 -9.71 10.24
C PHE A 287 24.24 -11.02 9.47
N SER A 288 24.26 -12.16 10.15
CA SER A 288 24.63 -13.46 9.56
C SER A 288 23.87 -14.68 10.11
N SER A 289 23.26 -14.56 11.29
CA SER A 289 22.54 -15.66 11.94
C SER A 289 21.26 -16.03 11.21
N GLY A 290 21.03 -17.34 11.11
CA GLY A 290 19.75 -17.91 10.66
C GLY A 290 18.62 -17.64 11.65
N ARG A 291 17.44 -18.21 11.39
CA ARG A 291 16.28 -18.10 12.30
C ARG A 291 16.71 -18.47 13.73
N CYS A 292 16.28 -17.68 14.73
CA CYS A 292 16.43 -18.08 16.13
C CYS A 292 15.88 -19.50 16.28
N GLY A 293 16.77 -20.44 16.58
CA GLY A 293 16.41 -21.84 16.76
C GLY A 293 15.47 -21.95 17.97
N HIS A 294 14.18 -22.16 17.71
CA HIS A 294 13.46 -23.12 18.52
C HIS A 294 13.87 -24.49 18.00
N GLU A 295 14.88 -25.08 18.62
CA GLU A 295 14.98 -26.54 18.62
C GLU A 295 13.71 -27.11 19.26
N PRO A 296 13.11 -28.16 18.67
CA PRO A 296 11.91 -28.81 19.19
C PRO A 296 12.12 -29.50 20.53
#